data_AF-A0A1G0GA94-F1
#
_entry.id   AF-A0A1G0GA94-F1
#
_cell.length_a   1.000
_cell.length_b   1.000
_cell.length_c   1.000
_cell.angle_alpha   90.00
_cell.angle_beta   90.00
_cell.angle_gamma   90.00
#
_symmetry.space_group_name_H-M   'P 1'
#
loop_
_entity.id
_entity.type
_entity.pdbx_description
1 polymer ?
#
loop_
_entity_poly.entity_id
_entity_poly.type
_entity_poly.pdbx_seq_one_letter_code
_entity_poly.pdbx_strand_id
1 'polypeptide(L)'
;MILFVNVFITDQRAQPNSYPELSSIRKAYFKLDIFKYTLASYSVIEWKEAIFYIKLDTNYAHEWENLQQYIRAIFSCEIKIYPYRIDSYDRWIERIDLIKCDEEEWIWFTCNDDHPFIDSSLEMLNKIISEASRLSKDEQKYVAIFPSHWQEMMAQVKRGVKLKGKPWKGCSQPNFQIIENTPEYYLTNTGNCISIQIITKKLLQHWFSDKRRCLGLLFRTDDLAGSQDNQLTLIPYKELARHFDVYSHSSVPHEIVPPMFIPDGFFEHKIKIQYGGDHRMPGYTFLHPLKKMISQELHHEKRIFLDLCDSNILLDEIPLFWKNRIGEKRVHPISRNLEKKAYLRQKIREVCSDPRFGYTPVESIHKLTTVFYQKFNPDLKELKKIAKSTWSVKEKFICRWKKFKISYLETLRYNFSTWMRLKFPGMWNYGKKLISKS
;
A
#
# COMPACT_ATOMS: atom_id res chain seq x y z
N MET A 1 19.32 -8.26 -4.45
CA MET A 1 18.35 -7.87 -3.40
C MET A 1 18.11 -9.01 -2.44
N ILE A 2 17.83 -8.69 -1.18
CA ILE A 2 17.41 -9.63 -0.14
C ILE A 2 15.94 -9.41 0.18
N LEU A 3 15.17 -10.48 0.41
CA LEU A 3 13.83 -10.38 1.00
C LEU A 3 13.93 -10.60 2.51
N PHE A 4 13.47 -9.64 3.31
CA PHE A 4 13.43 -9.74 4.77
C PHE A 4 11.99 -9.58 5.25
N VAL A 5 11.45 -10.64 5.86
CA VAL A 5 10.06 -10.71 6.33
C VAL A 5 10.04 -10.98 7.83
N ASN A 6 9.36 -10.14 8.62
CA ASN A 6 9.17 -10.32 10.06
C ASN A 6 7.69 -10.18 10.45
N VAL A 7 6.95 -11.28 10.55
CA VAL A 7 5.48 -11.26 10.65
C VAL A 7 4.92 -12.16 11.75
N PHE A 8 3.74 -11.81 12.23
CA PHE A 8 2.92 -12.66 13.08
C PHE A 8 1.57 -12.86 12.39
N ILE A 9 1.26 -14.09 12.01
CA ILE A 9 0.06 -14.42 11.25
C ILE A 9 -1.04 -14.85 12.22
N THR A 10 -2.11 -14.07 12.27
CA THR A 10 -3.29 -14.30 13.11
C THR A 10 -4.53 -13.76 12.41
N ASP A 11 -5.68 -14.39 12.61
CA ASP A 11 -6.97 -13.81 12.19
C ASP A 11 -7.50 -12.78 13.20
N GLN A 12 -6.89 -12.70 14.39
CA GLN A 12 -7.23 -11.71 15.39
C GLN A 12 -6.77 -10.33 14.91
N ARG A 13 -7.72 -9.52 14.44
CA ARG A 13 -7.44 -8.13 14.04
C ARG A 13 -7.13 -7.31 15.29
N ALA A 14 -6.04 -6.54 15.26
CA ALA A 14 -5.67 -5.62 16.34
C ALA A 14 -6.79 -4.61 16.67
N GLN A 15 -7.64 -4.29 15.68
CA GLN A 15 -8.85 -3.50 15.88
C GLN A 15 -10.03 -4.17 15.17
N PRO A 16 -10.73 -5.11 15.85
CA PRO A 16 -11.88 -5.81 15.28
C PRO A 16 -12.98 -4.84 14.83
N ASN A 17 -13.14 -3.75 15.58
CA ASN A 17 -14.16 -2.73 15.39
C ASN A 17 -13.74 -1.56 14.49
N SER A 18 -12.49 -1.47 14.05
CA SER A 18 -12.06 -0.38 13.13
C SER A 18 -12.62 -0.53 11.72
N TYR A 19 -13.31 -1.63 11.51
CA TYR A 19 -13.83 -2.09 10.24
C TYR A 19 -15.31 -2.50 10.38
N PRO A 20 -16.18 -1.68 10.99
CA PRO A 20 -17.58 -2.07 11.22
C PRO A 20 -18.35 -2.18 9.89
N GLU A 21 -17.90 -1.46 8.86
CA GLU A 21 -18.45 -1.47 7.50
C GLU A 21 -18.02 -2.72 6.71
N LEU A 22 -16.98 -3.40 7.20
CA LEU A 22 -16.46 -4.62 6.63
C LEU A 22 -17.24 -5.80 7.24
N SER A 23 -18.52 -5.82 6.89
CA SER A 23 -19.53 -6.78 7.35
C SER A 23 -19.12 -8.25 7.18
N SER A 24 -19.90 -9.12 7.83
CA SER A 24 -19.92 -10.59 7.67
C SER A 24 -20.10 -11.10 6.23
N ILE A 25 -20.27 -10.20 5.26
CA ILE A 25 -20.49 -10.48 3.83
C ILE A 25 -19.15 -10.58 3.05
N ARG A 26 -18.01 -10.30 3.70
CA ARG A 26 -16.68 -10.48 3.11
C ARG A 26 -16.43 -11.96 2.74
N LYS A 27 -15.85 -12.21 1.56
CA LYS A 27 -15.03 -13.42 1.35
C LYS A 27 -13.81 -13.24 2.25
N ALA A 28 -13.93 -13.64 3.52
CA ALA A 28 -12.87 -13.54 4.48
C ALA A 28 -11.82 -14.57 4.10
N TYR A 29 -10.78 -14.13 3.38
CA TYR A 29 -9.59 -14.95 3.24
C TYR A 29 -8.94 -15.07 4.61
N PHE A 30 -8.53 -16.28 4.95
CA PHE A 30 -7.66 -16.52 6.09
C PHE A 30 -6.40 -15.67 5.96
N LYS A 31 -5.90 -15.08 7.05
CA LYS A 31 -4.68 -14.26 6.99
C LYS A 31 -3.49 -15.07 6.48
N LEU A 32 -3.46 -16.38 6.75
CA LEU A 32 -2.47 -17.28 6.17
C LEU A 32 -2.53 -17.34 4.63
N ASP A 33 -3.72 -17.38 4.02
CA ASP A 33 -3.85 -17.39 2.56
C ASP A 33 -3.44 -16.06 1.94
N ILE A 34 -3.78 -14.94 2.60
CA ILE A 34 -3.32 -13.61 2.22
C ILE A 34 -1.79 -13.57 2.25
N PHE A 35 -1.17 -14.11 3.29
CA PHE A 35 0.28 -14.17 3.40
C PHE A 35 0.91 -15.06 2.32
N LYS A 36 0.37 -16.27 2.06
CA LYS A 36 0.81 -17.14 0.97
C LYS A 36 0.71 -16.43 -0.39
N TYR A 37 -0.35 -15.65 -0.60
CA TYR A 37 -0.55 -14.85 -1.81
C TYR A 37 0.46 -13.68 -1.92
N THR A 38 0.73 -12.97 -0.82
CA THR A 38 1.79 -11.96 -0.73
C THR A 38 3.16 -12.56 -1.04
N LEU A 39 3.50 -13.72 -0.49
CA LEU A 39 4.76 -14.41 -0.77
C LEU A 39 4.90 -14.81 -2.25
N ALA A 40 3.84 -15.34 -2.86
CA ALA A 40 3.85 -15.63 -4.31
C ALA A 40 4.04 -14.37 -5.16
N SER A 41 3.57 -13.22 -4.70
CA SER A 41 3.82 -11.96 -5.39
C SER A 41 5.28 -11.50 -5.30
N TYR A 42 5.98 -11.85 -4.21
CA TYR A 42 7.40 -11.55 -4.06
C TYR A 42 8.27 -12.56 -4.81
N SER A 43 7.81 -13.78 -5.02
CA SER A 43 8.61 -14.84 -5.66
C SER A 43 8.95 -14.59 -7.13
N VAL A 44 8.35 -13.57 -7.77
CA VAL A 44 8.71 -13.15 -9.14
C VAL A 44 9.87 -12.16 -9.20
N ILE A 45 10.32 -11.64 -8.06
CA ILE A 45 11.49 -10.77 -7.96
C ILE A 45 12.72 -11.65 -7.76
N GLU A 46 13.86 -11.27 -8.36
CA GLU A 46 15.11 -12.01 -8.20
C GLU A 46 15.76 -11.69 -6.84
N TRP A 47 15.83 -12.72 -6.00
CA TRP A 47 16.41 -12.63 -4.66
C TRP A 47 17.76 -13.33 -4.60
N LYS A 48 18.73 -12.69 -3.95
CA LYS A 48 19.98 -13.34 -3.51
C LYS A 48 19.70 -14.30 -2.35
N GLU A 49 18.86 -13.85 -1.43
CA GLU A 49 18.50 -14.55 -0.21
C GLU A 49 17.10 -14.10 0.23
N ALA A 50 16.34 -14.99 0.85
CA ALA A 50 15.09 -14.69 1.52
C ALA A 50 15.11 -15.14 2.98
N ILE A 51 14.89 -14.20 3.90
CA ILE A 51 14.95 -14.38 5.35
C ILE A 51 13.56 -14.15 5.93
N PHE A 52 13.02 -15.17 6.60
CA PHE A 52 11.68 -15.19 7.14
C PHE A 52 11.70 -15.42 8.64
N TYR A 53 11.23 -14.44 9.40
CA TYR A 53 10.89 -14.55 10.82
C TYR A 53 9.37 -14.59 10.92
N ILE A 54 8.81 -15.80 11.04
CA ILE A 54 7.37 -16.02 10.99
C ILE A 54 6.94 -16.65 12.30
N LYS A 55 6.07 -15.96 13.02
CA LYS A 55 5.30 -16.55 14.11
C LYS A 55 3.88 -16.84 13.62
N LEU A 56 3.40 -18.05 13.80
CA LEU A 56 2.00 -18.40 13.60
C LEU A 56 1.25 -18.30 14.93
N ASP A 57 0.02 -17.82 14.88
CA ASP A 57 -0.91 -17.95 16.00
C ASP A 57 -1.29 -19.43 16.20
N THR A 58 -1.78 -19.74 17.40
CA THR A 58 -2.17 -21.07 17.86
C THR A 58 -3.13 -21.77 16.90
N ASN A 59 -4.08 -21.04 16.31
CA ASN A 59 -5.03 -21.58 15.33
C ASN A 59 -4.36 -22.02 14.01
N TYR A 60 -3.18 -21.50 13.69
CA TYR A 60 -2.39 -21.85 12.51
C TYR A 60 -1.19 -22.73 12.81
N ALA A 61 -0.99 -23.18 14.05
CA ALA A 61 0.21 -23.95 14.42
C ALA A 61 0.39 -25.22 13.55
N HIS A 62 -0.71 -25.87 13.18
CA HIS A 62 -0.75 -27.06 12.32
C HIS A 62 -0.36 -26.80 10.86
N GLU A 63 -0.30 -25.53 10.43
CA GLU A 63 0.05 -25.14 9.06
C GLU A 63 1.55 -24.83 8.89
N TRP A 64 2.35 -24.97 9.95
CA TRP A 64 3.76 -24.58 9.93
C TRP A 64 4.58 -25.33 8.87
N GLU A 65 4.47 -26.66 8.81
CA GLU A 65 5.14 -27.49 7.82
C GLU A 65 4.67 -27.15 6.39
N ASN A 66 3.35 -27.01 6.20
CA ASN A 66 2.74 -26.65 4.92
C ASN A 66 3.25 -25.28 4.42
N LEU A 67 3.33 -24.29 5.30
CA LEU A 67 3.83 -22.96 4.97
C LEU A 67 5.32 -22.99 4.57
N GLN A 68 6.15 -23.73 5.31
CA GLN A 68 7.56 -23.89 4.96
C GLN A 68 7.75 -24.56 3.60
N GLN A 69 7.00 -25.64 3.34
CA GLN A 69 7.04 -26.32 2.05
C GLN A 69 6.62 -25.37 0.92
N TYR A 70 5.56 -24.59 1.14
CA TYR A 70 5.11 -23.58 0.18
C TYR A 70 6.20 -22.53 -0.11
N ILE A 71 6.83 -21.95 0.92
CA ILE A 71 7.92 -20.98 0.76
C ILE A 71 9.07 -21.58 -0.06
N ARG A 72 9.52 -22.80 0.28
CA ARG A 72 10.60 -23.49 -0.42
C ARG A 72 10.25 -23.84 -1.87
N ALA A 73 8.97 -24.04 -2.17
CA ALA A 73 8.52 -24.36 -3.52
C ALA A 73 8.47 -23.13 -4.45
N ILE A 74 8.22 -21.93 -3.92
CA ILE A 74 8.05 -20.73 -4.75
C ILE A 74 9.32 -19.88 -4.88
N PHE A 75 10.25 -19.95 -3.93
CA PHE A 75 11.51 -19.19 -3.99
C PHE A 75 12.67 -20.08 -4.47
N SER A 76 13.46 -19.57 -5.41
CA SER A 76 14.62 -20.27 -5.98
C SER A 76 15.97 -19.84 -5.38
N CYS A 77 15.97 -19.00 -4.35
CA CYS A 77 17.17 -18.45 -3.70
C CYS A 77 17.55 -19.22 -2.43
N GLU A 78 18.59 -18.77 -1.71
CA GLU A 78 18.86 -19.25 -0.35
C GLU A 78 17.72 -18.80 0.59
N ILE A 79 17.16 -19.75 1.35
CA ILE A 79 16.00 -19.52 2.22
C ILE A 79 16.35 -19.80 3.67
N LYS A 80 16.11 -18.82 4.55
CA LYS A 80 16.21 -18.95 6.01
C LYS A 80 14.85 -18.72 6.63
N ILE A 81 14.32 -19.71 7.36
CA ILE A 81 13.00 -19.63 8.01
C ILE A 81 13.17 -19.86 9.50
N TYR A 82 12.65 -18.96 10.31
CA TYR A 82 12.69 -18.99 11.76
C TYR A 82 11.25 -18.98 12.34
N PRO A 83 10.90 -19.90 13.26
CA PRO A 83 9.56 -20.05 13.83
C PRO A 83 9.22 -19.02 14.92
N TYR A 84 9.71 -17.79 14.77
CA TYR A 84 9.43 -16.70 15.69
C TYR A 84 9.46 -15.37 14.96
N ARG A 85 8.80 -14.37 15.53
CA ARG A 85 8.85 -12.97 15.12
C ARG A 85 9.87 -12.25 16.00
N ILE A 86 10.69 -11.39 15.42
CA ILE A 86 11.56 -10.46 16.14
C ILE A 86 10.68 -9.42 16.84
N ASP A 87 10.88 -9.26 18.15
CA ASP A 87 9.98 -8.52 19.05
C ASP A 87 10.70 -7.61 20.05
N SER A 88 12.03 -7.53 19.99
CA SER A 88 12.85 -6.74 20.90
C SER A 88 14.06 -6.15 20.18
N TYR A 89 14.52 -5.00 20.67
CA TYR A 89 15.67 -4.30 20.13
C TYR A 89 16.93 -5.18 20.03
N ASP A 90 17.25 -5.91 21.10
CA ASP A 90 18.48 -6.71 21.16
C ASP A 90 18.44 -7.85 20.11
N ARG A 91 17.28 -8.47 19.90
CA ARG A 91 17.08 -9.44 18.81
C ARG A 91 17.16 -8.77 17.44
N TRP A 92 16.60 -7.57 17.27
CA TRP A 92 16.71 -6.85 16.00
C TRP A 92 18.18 -6.61 15.61
N ILE A 93 18.99 -6.09 16.53
CA ILE A 93 20.43 -5.89 16.29
C ILE A 93 21.13 -7.20 15.95
N GLU A 94 20.95 -8.24 16.78
CA GLU A 94 21.52 -9.56 16.53
C GLU A 94 21.18 -10.08 15.12
N ARG A 95 19.91 -9.95 14.70
CA ARG A 95 19.47 -10.45 13.40
C ARG A 95 19.92 -9.59 12.23
N ILE A 96 20.02 -8.27 12.40
CA ILE A 96 20.57 -7.37 11.37
C ILE A 96 22.05 -7.68 11.12
N ASP A 97 22.83 -7.94 12.17
CA ASP A 97 24.25 -8.27 12.06
C ASP A 97 24.49 -9.61 11.37
N LEU A 98 23.57 -10.57 11.53
CA LEU A 98 23.61 -11.87 10.87
C LEU A 98 23.25 -11.84 9.37
N ILE A 99 22.73 -10.73 8.84
CA ILE A 99 22.47 -10.58 7.40
C ILE A 99 23.82 -10.49 6.68
N LYS A 100 24.20 -11.55 5.96
CA LYS A 100 25.50 -11.65 5.28
C LYS A 100 25.48 -10.97 3.91
N CYS A 101 25.41 -9.64 3.92
CA CYS A 101 25.53 -8.83 2.71
C CYS A 101 26.30 -7.52 2.95
N ASP A 102 26.70 -6.92 1.84
CA ASP A 102 27.30 -5.59 1.80
C ASP A 102 26.32 -4.55 2.36
N GLU A 103 26.85 -3.50 2.98
CA GLU A 103 26.03 -2.44 3.58
C GLU A 103 25.11 -1.74 2.57
N GLU A 104 25.51 -1.70 1.30
CA GLU A 104 24.78 -1.09 0.19
C GLU A 104 23.83 -2.07 -0.54
N GLU A 105 23.76 -3.35 -0.11
CA GLU A 105 22.81 -4.30 -0.68
C GLU A 105 21.37 -3.91 -0.30
N TRP A 106 20.49 -3.91 -1.29
CA TRP A 106 19.08 -3.58 -1.12
C TRP A 106 18.28 -4.74 -0.52
N ILE A 107 17.49 -4.41 0.50
CA ILE A 107 16.62 -5.30 1.25
C ILE A 107 15.18 -4.85 0.99
N TRP A 108 14.36 -5.73 0.43
CA TRP A 108 12.90 -5.60 0.52
C TRP A 108 12.49 -5.99 1.94
N PHE A 109 12.26 -4.98 2.76
CA PHE A 109 11.96 -5.12 4.16
C PHE A 109 10.46 -5.02 4.40
N THR A 110 9.86 -6.04 5.03
CA THR A 110 8.46 -6.00 5.45
C THR A 110 8.22 -6.64 6.81
N CYS A 111 7.45 -5.96 7.65
CA CYS A 111 6.82 -6.52 8.85
C CYS A 111 5.29 -6.65 8.70
N ASN A 112 4.81 -6.60 7.47
CA ASN A 112 3.42 -6.82 7.08
C ASN A 112 3.30 -8.08 6.22
N ASP A 113 2.17 -8.77 6.36
CA ASP A 113 1.82 -10.02 5.72
C ASP A 113 0.89 -9.85 4.50
N ASP A 114 0.43 -8.62 4.24
CA ASP A 114 -0.67 -8.35 3.31
C ASP A 114 -0.40 -7.24 2.30
N HIS A 115 0.87 -7.05 1.89
CA HIS A 115 1.26 -6.09 0.85
C HIS A 115 1.83 -6.78 -0.40
N PRO A 116 1.02 -7.52 -1.18
CA PRO A 116 1.50 -8.13 -2.41
C PRO A 116 2.08 -7.11 -3.38
N PHE A 117 3.13 -7.50 -4.10
CA PHE A 117 3.65 -6.82 -5.28
C PHE A 117 2.65 -6.99 -6.44
N ILE A 118 2.18 -5.88 -7.02
CA ILE A 118 1.06 -5.87 -7.98
C ILE A 118 1.46 -5.43 -9.39
N ASP A 119 2.72 -5.11 -9.63
CA ASP A 119 3.15 -4.69 -10.95
C ASP A 119 3.10 -5.86 -11.95
N SER A 120 2.85 -5.55 -13.23
CA SER A 120 2.84 -6.50 -14.34
C SER A 120 4.23 -6.77 -14.93
N SER A 121 5.25 -5.99 -14.54
CA SER A 121 6.66 -6.18 -14.87
C SER A 121 7.58 -5.73 -13.74
N LEU A 122 8.86 -6.12 -13.80
CA LEU A 122 9.91 -5.66 -12.87
C LEU A 122 10.57 -4.35 -13.32
N GLU A 123 10.18 -3.79 -14.46
CA GLU A 123 10.87 -2.65 -15.08
C GLU A 123 10.91 -1.42 -14.15
N MET A 124 9.77 -1.04 -13.58
CA MET A 124 9.72 0.10 -12.68
C MET A 124 10.55 -0.15 -11.43
N LEU A 125 10.42 -1.35 -10.82
CA LEU A 125 11.20 -1.75 -9.64
C LEU A 125 12.71 -1.65 -9.92
N ASN A 126 13.18 -2.22 -11.02
CA ASN A 126 14.59 -2.17 -11.38
C ASN A 126 15.07 -0.73 -11.63
N LYS A 127 14.24 0.09 -12.29
CA LYS A 127 14.54 1.51 -12.54
C LYS A 127 14.67 2.29 -11.23
N ILE A 128 13.73 2.16 -10.30
CA ILE A 128 13.80 2.89 -9.03
C ILE A 128 14.97 2.44 -8.14
N ILE A 129 15.36 1.16 -8.18
CA ILE A 129 16.52 0.66 -7.44
C ILE A 129 17.80 1.26 -8.01
N SER A 130 17.91 1.33 -9.34
CA SER A 130 19.04 1.97 -10.02
C SER A 130 19.15 3.44 -9.61
N GLU A 131 18.05 4.19 -9.65
CA GLU A 131 18.04 5.60 -9.23
C GLU A 131 18.35 5.78 -7.75
N ALA A 132 17.75 4.95 -6.88
CA ALA A 132 18.05 4.99 -5.46
C ALA A 132 19.52 4.69 -5.16
N SER A 133 20.13 3.77 -5.91
CA SER A 133 21.56 3.44 -5.79
C SER A 133 22.46 4.61 -6.21
N ARG A 134 22.07 5.34 -7.27
CA ARG A 134 22.76 6.57 -7.69
C ARG A 134 22.65 7.65 -6.62
N LEU A 135 21.43 7.92 -6.14
CA LEU A 135 21.17 8.92 -5.10
C LEU A 135 21.89 8.61 -3.78
N SER A 136 21.95 7.34 -3.36
CA SER A 136 22.67 6.93 -2.13
C SER A 136 24.15 7.31 -2.18
N LYS A 137 24.77 7.18 -3.36
CA LYS A 137 26.18 7.53 -3.59
C LYS A 137 26.41 9.04 -3.68
N ASP A 138 25.57 9.75 -4.43
CA ASP A 138 25.75 11.17 -4.73
C ASP A 138 25.44 12.07 -3.54
N GLU A 139 24.37 11.78 -2.79
CA GLU A 139 23.85 12.65 -1.73
C GLU A 139 24.50 12.40 -0.36
N GLN A 140 25.29 11.34 -0.21
CA GLN A 140 25.81 10.85 1.08
C GLN A 140 24.71 10.72 2.16
N LYS A 141 23.48 10.41 1.73
CA LYS A 141 22.30 10.26 2.59
C LYS A 141 21.77 8.83 2.52
N TYR A 142 21.02 8.45 3.53
CA TYR A 142 20.26 7.21 3.47
C TYR A 142 19.11 7.36 2.47
N VAL A 143 18.93 6.38 1.60
CA VAL A 143 17.81 6.36 0.65
C VAL A 143 16.94 5.15 0.94
N ALA A 144 15.64 5.39 1.11
CA ALA A 144 14.61 4.37 1.17
C ALA A 144 13.72 4.47 -0.07
N ILE A 145 13.17 3.36 -0.52
CA ILE A 145 12.09 3.34 -1.50
C ILE A 145 10.80 2.92 -0.81
N PHE A 146 9.72 3.63 -1.11
CA PHE A 146 8.41 3.37 -0.53
C PHE A 146 7.46 2.76 -1.57
N PRO A 147 7.28 1.43 -1.61
CA PRO A 147 6.60 0.75 -2.72
C PRO A 147 5.07 0.73 -2.60
N SER A 148 4.51 1.13 -1.45
CA SER A 148 3.11 0.93 -1.06
C SER A 148 2.43 2.25 -0.66
N HIS A 149 1.19 2.18 -0.14
CA HIS A 149 0.36 3.32 0.30
C HIS A 149 0.29 4.47 -0.71
N TRP A 150 0.18 4.09 -1.99
CA TRP A 150 0.35 5.02 -3.10
C TRP A 150 -0.64 6.20 -3.06
N GLN A 151 -1.89 5.96 -2.71
CA GLN A 151 -2.94 7.00 -2.63
C GLN A 151 -2.60 8.03 -1.55
N GLU A 152 -2.07 7.57 -0.42
CA GLU A 152 -1.63 8.45 0.67
C GLU A 152 -0.42 9.26 0.24
N MET A 153 0.54 8.61 -0.41
CA MET A 153 1.73 9.25 -0.94
C MET A 153 1.38 10.32 -1.98
N MET A 154 0.45 10.05 -2.90
CA MET A 154 -0.07 11.06 -3.83
C MET A 154 -0.71 12.24 -3.09
N ALA A 155 -1.44 11.98 -2.00
CA ALA A 155 -2.04 13.04 -1.18
C ALA A 155 -0.97 13.87 -0.44
N GLN A 156 0.12 13.24 0.00
CA GLN A 156 1.26 13.92 0.65
C GLN A 156 1.96 14.90 -0.29
N VAL A 157 2.08 14.59 -1.60
CA VAL A 157 2.60 15.53 -2.60
C VAL A 157 1.82 16.86 -2.55
N LYS A 158 0.49 16.79 -2.56
CA LYS A 158 -0.37 17.98 -2.47
C LYS A 158 -0.20 18.70 -1.13
N ARG A 159 -0.10 17.94 -0.04
CA ARG A 159 0.09 18.48 1.31
C ARG A 159 1.38 19.28 1.39
N GLY A 160 2.51 18.72 0.93
CA GLY A 160 3.80 19.39 0.92
C GLY A 160 3.78 20.71 0.16
N VAL A 161 3.20 20.72 -1.04
CA VAL A 161 3.08 21.96 -1.85
C VAL A 161 2.25 23.03 -1.14
N LYS A 162 1.16 22.67 -0.47
CA LYS A 162 0.28 23.63 0.24
C LYS A 162 0.90 24.21 1.50
N LEU A 163 1.75 23.44 2.17
CA LEU A 163 2.34 23.80 3.46
C LEU A 163 3.72 24.43 3.34
N LYS A 164 4.32 24.50 2.15
CA LYS A 164 5.62 25.15 1.90
C LYS A 164 5.64 26.57 2.50
N GLY A 165 6.55 26.80 3.44
CA GLY A 165 6.76 28.10 4.08
C GLY A 165 5.72 28.50 5.14
N LYS A 166 4.82 27.60 5.58
CA LYS A 166 3.81 27.90 6.61
C LYS A 166 4.14 27.24 7.95
N PRO A 167 4.12 27.96 9.08
CA PRO A 167 4.29 27.38 10.40
C PRO A 167 3.06 26.51 10.74
N TRP A 168 3.28 25.21 10.92
CA TRP A 168 2.20 24.23 11.05
C TRP A 168 1.95 23.85 12.52
N LYS A 169 0.69 23.94 12.97
CA LYS A 169 0.26 23.62 14.34
C LYS A 169 -0.34 22.21 14.41
N GLY A 170 0.47 21.20 14.73
CA GLY A 170 0.00 19.95 15.37
C GLY A 170 0.06 18.65 14.56
N CYS A 171 0.99 17.76 14.94
CA CYS A 171 1.07 16.31 14.64
C CYS A 171 1.48 15.89 13.20
N SER A 172 2.80 15.77 12.99
CA SER A 172 3.55 15.13 11.88
C SER A 172 3.47 15.81 10.50
N GLN A 173 4.51 16.25 9.79
CA GLN A 173 5.97 16.26 9.95
C GLN A 173 6.44 17.67 9.53
N PRO A 174 7.17 18.43 10.37
CA PRO A 174 7.44 19.85 10.13
C PRO A 174 8.32 20.14 8.89
N ASN A 175 8.99 19.13 8.34
CA ASN A 175 10.04 19.30 7.34
C ASN A 175 9.77 18.64 5.97
N PHE A 176 8.54 18.19 5.65
CA PHE A 176 8.27 17.57 4.35
C PHE A 176 8.61 18.51 3.18
N GLN A 177 9.53 18.09 2.33
CA GLN A 177 9.92 18.79 1.11
C GLN A 177 10.13 17.80 -0.02
N ILE A 178 9.55 18.10 -1.18
CA ILE A 178 9.87 17.43 -2.43
C ILE A 178 11.19 18.01 -2.93
N ILE A 179 12.22 17.17 -3.03
CA ILE A 179 13.56 17.52 -3.50
C ILE A 179 13.62 17.38 -5.03
N GLU A 180 13.10 16.26 -5.54
CA GLU A 180 13.08 15.93 -6.96
C GLU A 180 11.70 15.41 -7.36
N ASN A 181 11.27 15.69 -8.59
CA ASN A 181 9.99 15.25 -9.12
C ASN A 181 10.10 14.97 -10.62
N THR A 182 10.14 13.69 -10.99
CA THR A 182 10.31 13.18 -12.35
C THR A 182 9.02 12.50 -12.83
N PRO A 183 8.90 12.15 -14.12
CA PRO A 183 7.76 11.38 -14.61
C PRO A 183 7.54 10.02 -13.92
N GLU A 184 8.60 9.42 -13.40
CA GLU A 184 8.58 8.08 -12.84
C GLU A 184 8.47 8.05 -11.33
N TYR A 185 9.02 9.04 -10.63
CA TYR A 185 9.04 9.09 -9.18
C TYR A 185 9.14 10.51 -8.63
N TYR A 186 8.96 10.67 -7.33
CA TYR A 186 9.38 11.87 -6.62
C TYR A 186 10.20 11.50 -5.39
N LEU A 187 11.10 12.40 -5.02
CA LEU A 187 12.03 12.27 -3.89
C LEU A 187 11.65 13.26 -2.81
N THR A 188 11.59 12.81 -1.57
CA THR A 188 11.29 13.66 -0.41
C THR A 188 12.32 13.46 0.70
N ASN A 189 12.56 14.48 1.50
CA ASN A 189 13.36 14.40 2.73
C ASN A 189 12.59 13.80 3.91
N THR A 190 11.48 13.14 3.63
CA THR A 190 10.64 12.54 4.66
C THR A 190 11.21 11.20 5.07
N GLY A 191 12.00 11.22 6.13
CA GLY A 191 12.42 10.01 6.83
C GLY A 191 11.25 9.36 7.58
N ASN A 192 11.08 8.05 7.39
CA ASN A 192 10.14 7.22 8.15
C ASN A 192 10.66 5.78 8.23
N CYS A 193 10.10 5.02 9.18
CA CYS A 193 10.41 3.61 9.45
C CYS A 193 9.18 2.74 9.29
N ILE A 194 8.52 2.85 8.16
CA ILE A 194 7.27 2.12 7.95
C ILE A 194 7.58 0.64 7.73
N SER A 195 6.73 -0.26 8.23
CA SER A 195 6.91 -1.71 8.13
C SER A 195 6.87 -2.30 6.71
N ILE A 196 6.97 -1.49 5.65
CA ILE A 196 7.22 -1.96 4.29
C ILE A 196 8.00 -0.92 3.50
N GLN A 197 9.28 -1.19 3.25
CA GLN A 197 10.19 -0.32 2.49
C GLN A 197 11.26 -1.16 1.80
N ILE A 198 11.86 -0.60 0.75
CA ILE A 198 13.10 -1.14 0.18
C ILE A 198 14.23 -0.25 0.68
N ILE A 199 15.16 -0.81 1.44
CA ILE A 199 16.21 -0.08 2.17
C ILE A 199 17.53 -0.80 2.02
N THR A 200 18.65 -0.12 2.23
CA THR A 200 19.95 -0.78 2.33
C THR A 200 20.15 -1.38 3.72
N LYS A 201 21.06 -2.35 3.86
CA LYS A 201 21.47 -2.87 5.18
C LYS A 201 21.98 -1.73 6.07
N LYS A 202 22.72 -0.78 5.52
CA LYS A 202 23.22 0.41 6.21
C LYS A 202 22.09 1.24 6.83
N LEU A 203 21.02 1.49 6.08
CA LEU A 203 19.85 2.22 6.59
C LEU A 203 19.12 1.41 7.67
N LEU A 204 18.98 0.09 7.48
CA LEU A 204 18.39 -0.77 8.49
C LEU A 204 19.20 -0.75 9.80
N GLN A 205 20.53 -0.82 9.74
CA GLN A 205 21.39 -0.64 10.92
C GLN A 205 21.21 0.74 11.55
N HIS A 206 21.12 1.80 10.74
CA HIS A 206 20.89 3.15 11.23
C HIS A 206 19.58 3.30 12.01
N TRP A 207 18.49 2.69 11.54
CA TRP A 207 17.20 2.69 12.24
C TRP A 207 17.30 2.14 13.66
N PHE A 208 18.17 1.14 13.86
CA PHE A 208 18.40 0.50 15.15
C PHE A 208 19.68 0.99 15.84
N SER A 209 20.33 2.06 15.38
CA SER A 209 21.57 2.56 15.99
C SER A 209 21.41 3.14 17.40
N ASP A 210 20.18 3.45 17.82
CA ASP A 210 19.89 4.00 19.14
C ASP A 210 18.75 3.25 19.83
N LYS A 211 19.10 2.48 20.88
CA LYS A 211 18.15 1.74 21.72
C LYS A 211 17.03 2.60 22.30
N ARG A 212 17.28 3.91 22.54
CA ARG A 212 16.28 4.83 23.10
C ARG A 212 15.09 5.07 22.18
N ARG A 213 15.21 4.72 20.89
CA ARG A 213 14.12 4.79 19.91
C ARG A 213 13.13 3.64 20.04
N CYS A 214 13.48 2.60 20.79
CA CYS A 214 12.72 1.36 20.90
C CYS A 214 12.05 1.28 22.27
N LEU A 215 10.87 1.87 22.41
CA LEU A 215 10.15 1.92 23.67
C LEU A 215 9.32 0.64 23.87
N GLY A 216 9.91 -0.36 24.51
CA GLY A 216 9.22 -1.60 24.89
C GLY A 216 9.31 -2.70 23.82
N LEU A 217 8.18 -3.38 23.58
CA LEU A 217 8.08 -4.42 22.56
C LEU A 217 8.09 -3.80 21.17
N LEU A 218 8.93 -4.33 20.30
CA LEU A 218 9.17 -3.79 18.97
C LEU A 218 8.88 -4.84 17.91
N PHE A 219 7.60 -4.97 17.59
CA PHE A 219 7.13 -5.93 16.59
C PHE A 219 7.24 -5.40 15.17
N ARG A 220 7.21 -4.09 15.01
CA ARG A 220 7.17 -3.36 13.74
C ARG A 220 8.06 -2.14 13.82
N THR A 221 8.64 -1.73 12.70
CA THR A 221 9.47 -0.53 12.68
C THR A 221 8.65 0.76 12.80
N ASP A 222 7.33 0.71 12.60
CA ASP A 222 6.43 1.86 12.79
C ASP A 222 6.44 2.36 14.24
N ASP A 223 6.78 1.48 15.19
CA ASP A 223 6.85 1.81 16.62
C ASP A 223 8.20 2.45 17.02
N LEU A 224 9.14 2.60 16.07
CA LEU A 224 10.41 3.31 16.31
C LEU A 224 10.14 4.81 16.50
N ALA A 225 10.62 5.35 17.61
CA ALA A 225 10.51 6.78 17.91
C ALA A 225 11.58 7.62 17.19
N GLY A 226 11.28 8.91 17.01
CA GLY A 226 12.19 9.92 16.47
C GLY A 226 12.16 10.04 14.95
N SER A 227 12.51 11.21 14.42
CA SER A 227 12.67 11.43 12.97
C SER A 227 13.89 10.67 12.44
N GLN A 228 13.83 10.24 11.19
CA GLN A 228 15.00 9.74 10.47
C GLN A 228 15.62 10.91 9.72
N ASP A 229 16.32 11.77 10.47
CA ASP A 229 17.10 12.86 9.89
C ASP A 229 18.14 12.25 8.93
N ASN A 230 18.41 12.92 7.80
CA ASN A 230 19.28 12.43 6.72
C ASN A 230 18.77 11.20 5.93
N GLN A 231 17.49 10.84 6.03
CA GLN A 231 16.85 9.88 5.13
C GLN A 231 16.06 10.59 4.02
N LEU A 232 16.35 10.20 2.78
CA LEU A 232 15.54 10.47 1.60
C LEU A 232 14.60 9.29 1.34
N THR A 233 13.39 9.59 0.90
CA THR A 233 12.42 8.57 0.49
C THR A 233 12.05 8.81 -0.97
N LEU A 234 12.37 7.82 -1.81
CA LEU A 234 11.99 7.75 -3.21
C LEU A 234 10.65 7.04 -3.34
N ILE A 235 9.72 7.65 -4.07
CA ILE A 235 8.35 7.15 -4.17
C ILE A 235 7.97 7.07 -5.65
N PRO A 236 7.78 5.85 -6.20
CA PRO A 236 7.36 5.69 -7.59
C PRO A 236 5.95 6.23 -7.81
N TYR A 237 5.73 6.86 -8.95
CA TYR A 237 4.39 7.22 -9.42
C TYR A 237 3.59 6.01 -9.92
N LYS A 238 4.18 4.82 -9.96
CA LYS A 238 3.50 3.55 -10.19
C LYS A 238 3.45 2.78 -8.87
N GLU A 239 2.26 2.35 -8.45
CA GLU A 239 2.10 1.53 -7.25
C GLU A 239 2.73 0.16 -7.50
N LEU A 240 3.72 -0.21 -6.67
CA LEU A 240 4.43 -1.48 -6.81
C LEU A 240 3.85 -2.55 -5.90
N ALA A 241 3.47 -2.17 -4.68
CA ALA A 241 2.79 -3.04 -3.73
C ALA A 241 1.53 -2.36 -3.21
N ARG A 242 0.54 -3.16 -2.81
CA ARG A 242 -0.74 -2.64 -2.33
C ARG A 242 -1.20 -3.42 -1.11
N HIS A 243 -1.73 -2.71 -0.13
CA HIS A 243 -2.36 -3.33 1.04
C HIS A 243 -3.60 -4.14 0.61
N PHE A 244 -3.66 -5.42 0.99
CA PHE A 244 -4.69 -6.36 0.54
C PHE A 244 -6.10 -5.90 0.96
N ASP A 245 -6.26 -5.52 2.22
CA ASP A 245 -7.50 -4.95 2.80
C ASP A 245 -7.73 -3.44 2.49
N VAL A 246 -6.94 -2.82 1.59
CA VAL A 246 -6.94 -1.37 1.26
C VAL A 246 -6.55 -0.45 2.43
N TYR A 247 -6.59 0.86 2.16
CA TYR A 247 -6.24 1.98 3.02
C TYR A 247 -7.46 2.51 3.76
N SER A 248 -8.19 1.62 4.42
CA SER A 248 -9.36 1.92 5.25
C SER A 248 -9.03 2.92 6.38
N HIS A 249 -7.85 2.81 6.99
CA HIS A 249 -7.33 3.79 7.96
C HIS A 249 -7.16 5.21 7.37
N SER A 250 -7.00 5.30 6.05
CA SER A 250 -6.91 6.55 5.30
C SER A 250 -8.26 6.99 4.73
N SER A 251 -9.35 6.30 5.08
CA SER A 251 -10.73 6.58 4.64
C SER A 251 -10.91 6.60 3.11
N VAL A 252 -10.02 5.92 2.39
CA VAL A 252 -10.07 5.76 0.93
C VAL A 252 -11.32 4.94 0.58
N PRO A 253 -12.24 5.44 -0.28
CA PRO A 253 -13.45 4.71 -0.63
C PRO A 253 -13.15 3.40 -1.38
N HIS A 254 -13.75 2.29 -0.93
CA HIS A 254 -13.58 0.97 -1.55
C HIS A 254 -14.12 0.91 -2.99
N GLU A 255 -15.06 1.80 -3.35
CA GLU A 255 -15.58 1.89 -4.72
C GLU A 255 -14.61 2.56 -5.71
N ILE A 256 -13.55 3.18 -5.19
CA ILE A 256 -12.46 3.75 -5.98
C ILE A 256 -11.26 2.83 -5.97
N VAL A 257 -10.86 2.36 -4.78
CA VAL A 257 -9.77 1.40 -4.60
C VAL A 257 -10.34 0.20 -3.85
N PRO A 258 -10.81 -0.85 -4.54
CA PRO A 258 -11.38 -2.01 -3.88
C PRO A 258 -10.27 -2.84 -3.22
N PRO A 259 -10.60 -3.59 -2.15
CA PRO A 259 -9.66 -4.56 -1.62
C PRO A 259 -9.29 -5.60 -2.65
N MET A 260 -8.10 -6.15 -2.47
CA MET A 260 -7.60 -7.22 -3.30
C MET A 260 -8.32 -8.53 -3.00
N PHE A 261 -8.26 -9.44 -3.95
CA PHE A 261 -8.83 -10.77 -3.83
C PHE A 261 -7.80 -11.78 -4.36
N ILE A 262 -7.93 -13.03 -3.92
CA ILE A 262 -7.19 -14.16 -4.48
C ILE A 262 -8.08 -14.77 -5.57
N PRO A 263 -7.63 -14.83 -6.83
CA PRO A 263 -8.37 -15.50 -7.90
C PRO A 263 -8.66 -16.97 -7.54
N ASP A 264 -9.84 -17.46 -7.90
CA ASP A 264 -10.13 -18.88 -7.76
C ASP A 264 -9.14 -19.69 -8.63
N GLY A 265 -8.59 -20.77 -8.08
CA GLY A 265 -7.55 -21.57 -8.73
C GLY A 265 -6.13 -20.99 -8.64
N PHE A 266 -5.89 -19.92 -7.88
CA PHE A 266 -4.57 -19.29 -7.77
C PHE A 266 -3.48 -20.24 -7.26
N PHE A 267 -3.76 -20.97 -6.18
CA PHE A 267 -2.79 -21.90 -5.57
C PHE A 267 -2.61 -23.17 -6.43
N GLU A 268 -3.61 -23.54 -7.22
CA GLU A 268 -3.62 -24.72 -8.09
C GLU A 268 -3.09 -24.43 -9.51
N HIS A 269 -2.63 -23.21 -9.80
CA HIS A 269 -2.22 -22.77 -11.14
C HIS A 269 -3.33 -22.92 -12.20
N LYS A 270 -4.58 -22.69 -11.80
CA LYS A 270 -5.80 -22.87 -12.62
C LYS A 270 -6.63 -21.60 -12.69
N ILE A 271 -6.01 -20.42 -12.58
CA ILE A 271 -6.74 -19.15 -12.70
C ILE A 271 -7.41 -19.09 -14.06
N LYS A 272 -8.71 -18.79 -14.06
CA LYS A 272 -9.49 -18.51 -15.26
C LYS A 272 -9.73 -17.02 -15.39
N ILE A 273 -9.29 -16.43 -16.48
CA ILE A 273 -9.43 -14.98 -16.74
C ILE A 273 -10.44 -14.76 -17.85
N GLN A 274 -11.43 -13.92 -17.58
CA GLN A 274 -12.26 -13.30 -18.61
C GLN A 274 -11.84 -11.84 -18.72
N TYR A 275 -11.39 -11.43 -19.89
CA TYR A 275 -11.13 -10.03 -20.20
C TYR A 275 -12.19 -9.49 -21.16
N GLY A 276 -12.91 -8.45 -20.75
CA GLY A 276 -13.99 -7.86 -21.54
C GLY A 276 -15.25 -8.73 -21.65
N GLY A 277 -16.13 -8.34 -22.56
CA GLY A 277 -17.37 -9.06 -22.85
C GLY A 277 -18.57 -8.50 -22.09
N ASP A 278 -19.77 -8.83 -22.58
CA ASP A 278 -21.00 -8.19 -22.13
C ASP A 278 -21.46 -8.68 -20.77
N HIS A 279 -21.15 -9.93 -20.40
CA HIS A 279 -21.57 -10.53 -19.13
C HIS A 279 -20.47 -11.36 -18.48
N ARG A 280 -20.44 -11.35 -17.15
CA ARG A 280 -19.55 -12.17 -16.34
C ARG A 280 -19.82 -13.66 -16.53
N MET A 281 -18.76 -14.43 -16.70
CA MET A 281 -18.78 -15.88 -16.72
C MET A 281 -18.56 -16.47 -15.31
N PRO A 282 -19.42 -17.40 -14.85
CA PRO A 282 -19.20 -18.09 -13.58
C PRO A 282 -17.84 -18.78 -13.50
N GLY A 283 -17.13 -18.60 -12.38
CA GLY A 283 -15.81 -19.20 -12.14
C GLY A 283 -14.63 -18.50 -12.85
N TYR A 284 -14.86 -17.37 -13.53
CA TYR A 284 -13.78 -16.55 -14.09
C TYR A 284 -13.53 -15.32 -13.21
N THR A 285 -12.25 -14.99 -13.04
CA THR A 285 -11.84 -13.65 -12.63
C THR A 285 -12.12 -12.70 -13.78
N PHE A 286 -13.05 -11.76 -13.56
CA PHE A 286 -13.58 -10.88 -14.58
C PHE A 286 -12.85 -9.53 -14.56
N LEU A 287 -11.99 -9.33 -15.55
CA LEU A 287 -11.24 -8.10 -15.77
C LEU A 287 -11.93 -7.28 -16.85
N HIS A 288 -12.30 -6.03 -16.54
CA HIS A 288 -13.00 -5.21 -17.51
C HIS A 288 -12.76 -3.70 -17.28
N PRO A 289 -11.99 -3.01 -18.13
CA PRO A 289 -11.63 -1.60 -17.89
C PRO A 289 -12.84 -0.65 -17.89
N LEU A 290 -13.90 -0.96 -18.64
CA LEU A 290 -15.11 -0.12 -18.74
C LEU A 290 -16.19 -0.38 -17.68
N LYS A 291 -16.20 -1.55 -17.02
CA LYS A 291 -17.27 -1.89 -16.08
C LYS A 291 -16.98 -1.30 -14.71
N LYS A 292 -18.00 -1.25 -13.86
CA LYS A 292 -17.82 -0.85 -12.46
C LYS A 292 -17.16 -2.01 -11.71
N MET A 293 -16.22 -1.66 -10.82
CA MET A 293 -15.63 -2.64 -9.91
C MET A 293 -16.64 -3.09 -8.87
N ILE A 294 -16.50 -4.34 -8.48
CA ILE A 294 -17.13 -4.91 -7.30
C ILE A 294 -16.64 -4.14 -6.07
N SER A 295 -17.57 -3.53 -5.32
CA SER A 295 -17.29 -3.28 -3.90
C SER A 295 -17.28 -4.63 -3.19
N GLN A 296 -16.23 -4.91 -2.43
CA GLN A 296 -16.13 -6.17 -1.69
C GLN A 296 -17.21 -6.35 -0.61
N GLU A 297 -17.96 -5.30 -0.30
CA GLU A 297 -19.12 -5.32 0.60
C GLU A 297 -20.32 -6.07 0.00
N LEU A 298 -20.32 -6.33 -1.31
CA LEU A 298 -21.39 -7.08 -1.97
C LEU A 298 -21.16 -8.59 -1.84
N HIS A 299 -22.23 -9.34 -1.53
CA HIS A 299 -22.23 -10.80 -1.56
C HIS A 299 -21.90 -11.33 -2.96
N HIS A 300 -21.22 -12.48 -3.07
CA HIS A 300 -20.80 -13.04 -4.36
C HIS A 300 -21.94 -13.12 -5.39
N GLU A 301 -23.11 -13.57 -4.95
CA GLU A 301 -24.32 -13.66 -5.80
C GLU A 301 -24.80 -12.29 -6.29
N LYS A 302 -24.78 -11.27 -5.42
CA LYS A 302 -25.10 -9.88 -5.83
C LYS A 302 -24.09 -9.34 -6.84
N ARG A 303 -22.82 -9.78 -6.78
CA ARG A 303 -21.79 -9.38 -7.75
C ARG A 303 -22.08 -9.96 -9.13
N ILE A 304 -22.47 -11.23 -9.19
CA ILE A 304 -22.87 -11.90 -10.45
C ILE A 304 -24.11 -11.19 -11.01
N PHE A 305 -25.13 -10.98 -10.19
CA PHE A 305 -26.37 -10.32 -10.60
C PHE A 305 -26.15 -8.90 -11.14
N LEU A 306 -25.26 -8.13 -10.53
CA LEU A 306 -24.95 -6.76 -10.94
C LEU A 306 -23.91 -6.67 -12.05
N ASP A 307 -23.37 -7.81 -12.50
CA ASP A 307 -22.41 -7.91 -13.61
C ASP A 307 -21.20 -6.97 -13.44
N LEU A 308 -20.74 -6.85 -12.19
CA LEU A 308 -19.59 -6.03 -11.81
C LEU A 308 -18.30 -6.82 -12.05
N CYS A 309 -17.24 -6.13 -12.43
CA CYS A 309 -15.93 -6.75 -12.66
C CYS A 309 -15.09 -6.79 -11.39
N ASP A 310 -14.19 -7.77 -11.29
CA ASP A 310 -13.32 -7.94 -10.14
C ASP A 310 -12.18 -6.90 -10.13
N SER A 311 -11.75 -6.43 -11.32
CA SER A 311 -10.72 -5.38 -11.44
C SER A 311 -10.80 -4.59 -12.75
N ASN A 312 -10.51 -3.28 -12.66
CA ASN A 312 -10.42 -2.35 -13.79
C ASN A 312 -8.97 -2.13 -14.23
N ILE A 313 -8.32 -3.20 -14.68
CA ILE A 313 -6.95 -3.15 -15.23
C ILE A 313 -6.98 -3.45 -16.72
N LEU A 314 -5.92 -3.03 -17.42
CA LEU A 314 -5.67 -3.46 -18.79
C LEU A 314 -5.15 -4.91 -18.81
N LEU A 315 -5.28 -5.57 -19.96
CA LEU A 315 -4.86 -6.98 -20.09
C LEU A 315 -3.35 -7.17 -19.85
N ASP A 316 -2.53 -6.20 -20.27
CA ASP A 316 -1.08 -6.16 -20.06
C ASP A 316 -0.66 -5.75 -18.64
N GLU A 317 -1.62 -5.28 -17.83
CA GLU A 317 -1.44 -4.95 -16.42
C GLU A 317 -1.82 -6.09 -15.46
N ILE A 318 -2.15 -7.28 -15.98
CA ILE A 318 -2.28 -8.47 -15.14
C ILE A 318 -0.99 -8.63 -14.31
N PRO A 319 -1.08 -8.76 -12.97
CA PRO A 319 0.11 -8.84 -12.12
C PRO A 319 1.06 -9.94 -12.57
N LEU A 320 2.37 -9.67 -12.50
CA LEU A 320 3.38 -10.58 -13.03
C LEU A 320 3.25 -11.99 -12.44
N PHE A 321 3.01 -12.08 -11.13
CA PHE A 321 2.87 -13.33 -10.38
C PHE A 321 1.56 -14.09 -10.65
N TRP A 322 0.61 -13.52 -11.39
CA TRP A 322 -0.54 -14.26 -11.90
C TRP A 322 -0.24 -14.95 -13.22
N LYS A 323 0.67 -14.41 -14.05
CA LYS A 323 0.82 -14.80 -15.46
C LYS A 323 1.14 -16.29 -15.63
N ASN A 324 1.95 -16.87 -14.75
CA ASN A 324 2.30 -18.30 -14.74
C ASN A 324 1.30 -19.20 -13.98
N ARG A 325 0.19 -18.64 -13.49
CA ARG A 325 -0.90 -19.33 -12.78
C ARG A 325 -2.21 -19.34 -13.56
N ILE A 326 -2.25 -18.67 -14.71
CA ILE A 326 -3.41 -18.65 -15.61
C ILE A 326 -3.49 -19.97 -16.37
N GLY A 327 -4.51 -20.77 -16.07
CA GLY A 327 -4.80 -22.00 -16.79
C GLY A 327 -5.71 -21.78 -18.00
N GLU A 328 -6.58 -20.77 -17.96
CA GLU A 328 -7.48 -20.44 -19.07
C GLU A 328 -7.67 -18.92 -19.20
N LYS A 329 -7.71 -18.43 -20.44
CA LYS A 329 -7.94 -17.01 -20.73
C LYS A 329 -8.95 -16.86 -21.88
N ARG A 330 -10.02 -16.10 -21.63
CA ARG A 330 -10.99 -15.65 -22.64
C ARG A 330 -10.89 -14.16 -22.81
N VAL A 331 -10.68 -13.70 -24.04
CA VAL A 331 -10.49 -12.29 -24.36
C VAL A 331 -11.56 -11.86 -25.34
N HIS A 332 -12.42 -10.95 -24.90
CA HIS A 332 -13.39 -10.28 -25.73
C HIS A 332 -12.84 -8.90 -26.10
N PRO A 333 -12.79 -8.55 -27.40
CA PRO A 333 -12.22 -7.27 -27.82
C PRO A 333 -12.95 -6.08 -27.21
N ILE A 334 -12.18 -5.12 -26.72
CA ILE A 334 -12.66 -3.79 -26.35
C ILE A 334 -11.90 -2.80 -27.23
N SER A 335 -12.58 -1.74 -27.70
CA SER A 335 -11.89 -0.68 -28.45
C SER A 335 -10.74 -0.09 -27.63
N ARG A 336 -9.51 -0.13 -28.17
CA ARG A 336 -8.30 0.38 -27.52
C ARG A 336 -8.42 1.82 -27.03
N ASN A 337 -9.16 2.66 -27.76
CA ASN A 337 -9.44 4.04 -27.36
C ASN A 337 -10.31 4.09 -26.09
N LEU A 338 -11.35 3.25 -26.02
CA LEU A 338 -12.22 3.15 -24.86
C LEU A 338 -11.44 2.61 -23.64
N GLU A 339 -10.65 1.56 -23.82
CA GLU A 339 -9.79 1.00 -22.76
C GLU A 339 -8.87 2.06 -22.16
N LYS A 340 -8.11 2.77 -23.02
CA LYS A 340 -7.20 3.83 -22.60
C LYS A 340 -7.94 4.91 -21.81
N LYS A 341 -9.11 5.35 -22.28
CA LYS A 341 -9.92 6.37 -21.59
C LYS A 341 -10.43 5.90 -20.24
N ALA A 342 -10.91 4.66 -20.15
CA ALA A 342 -11.41 4.08 -18.90
C ALA A 342 -10.28 3.93 -17.88
N TYR A 343 -9.14 3.43 -18.34
CA TYR A 343 -7.96 3.26 -17.54
C TYR A 343 -7.46 4.61 -16.99
N LEU A 344 -7.31 5.63 -17.84
CA LEU A 344 -6.95 6.98 -17.41
C LEU A 344 -7.94 7.55 -16.40
N ARG A 345 -9.25 7.36 -16.63
CA ARG A 345 -10.30 7.75 -15.69
C ARG A 345 -10.08 7.09 -14.33
N GLN A 346 -9.81 5.79 -14.29
CA GLN A 346 -9.58 5.05 -13.05
C GLN A 346 -8.32 5.56 -12.33
N LYS A 347 -7.20 5.78 -13.02
CA LYS A 347 -5.99 6.36 -12.42
C LYS A 347 -6.21 7.75 -11.85
N ILE A 348 -7.00 8.59 -12.54
CA ILE A 348 -7.40 9.89 -11.98
C ILE A 348 -8.23 9.70 -10.70
N ARG A 349 -9.17 8.74 -10.65
CA ARG A 349 -9.95 8.44 -9.43
C ARG A 349 -9.04 8.01 -8.29
N GLU A 350 -8.10 7.09 -8.53
CA GLU A 350 -7.16 6.57 -7.54
C GLU A 350 -6.29 7.69 -6.93
N VAL A 351 -5.70 8.56 -7.75
CA VAL A 351 -4.92 9.74 -7.28
C VAL A 351 -5.76 10.66 -6.38
N CYS A 352 -7.05 10.76 -6.67
CA CYS A 352 -7.96 11.67 -5.97
C CYS A 352 -8.70 11.00 -4.80
N SER A 353 -8.39 9.74 -4.50
CA SER A 353 -9.20 8.91 -3.61
C SER A 353 -8.99 9.17 -2.12
N ASP A 354 -7.82 9.70 -1.73
CA ASP A 354 -7.55 10.09 -0.34
C ASP A 354 -8.35 11.36 0.03
N PRO A 355 -9.31 11.28 0.97
CA PRO A 355 -10.16 12.41 1.31
C PRO A 355 -9.46 13.49 2.16
N ARG A 356 -8.31 13.19 2.76
CA ARG A 356 -7.59 14.09 3.68
C ARG A 356 -6.92 15.20 2.89
N PHE A 357 -6.19 14.83 1.84
CA PHE A 357 -5.41 15.75 1.00
C PHE A 357 -5.43 15.40 -0.49
N GLY A 358 -6.40 14.63 -0.98
CA GLY A 358 -6.50 14.26 -2.39
C GLY A 358 -6.63 15.46 -3.33
N TYR A 359 -6.15 15.26 -4.56
CA TYR A 359 -6.44 16.17 -5.67
C TYR A 359 -7.93 16.11 -6.03
N THR A 360 -8.49 17.20 -6.55
CA THR A 360 -9.65 17.05 -7.45
C THR A 360 -9.16 16.53 -8.80
N PRO A 361 -10.02 15.89 -9.61
CA PRO A 361 -9.61 15.41 -10.93
C PRO A 361 -8.95 16.48 -11.82
N VAL A 362 -9.45 17.72 -11.78
CA VAL A 362 -8.88 18.82 -12.59
C VAL A 362 -7.52 19.27 -12.03
N GLU A 363 -7.40 19.36 -10.70
CA GLU A 363 -6.11 19.68 -10.06
C GLU A 363 -5.07 18.58 -10.33
N SER A 364 -5.45 17.30 -10.31
CA SER A 364 -4.51 16.19 -10.51
C SER A 364 -3.92 16.22 -11.93
N ILE A 365 -4.75 16.47 -12.95
CA ILE A 365 -4.25 16.73 -14.31
C ILE A 365 -3.28 17.91 -14.29
N HIS A 366 -3.69 19.07 -13.80
CA HIS A 366 -2.81 20.25 -13.87
C HIS A 366 -1.47 20.06 -13.14
N LYS A 367 -1.46 19.34 -12.03
CA LYS A 367 -0.26 19.17 -11.18
C LYS A 367 0.60 17.97 -11.54
N LEU A 368 0.02 16.93 -12.15
CA LEU A 368 0.73 15.68 -12.44
C LEU A 368 0.84 15.39 -13.94
N THR A 369 0.37 16.27 -14.84
CA THR A 369 0.46 16.03 -16.29
C THR A 369 1.90 15.84 -16.74
N THR A 370 2.79 16.74 -16.33
CA THR A 370 4.21 16.74 -16.76
C THR A 370 5.05 15.65 -16.09
N VAL A 371 4.46 14.88 -15.18
CA VAL A 371 5.15 13.81 -14.49
C VAL A 371 4.41 12.49 -14.67
N PHE A 372 3.27 12.30 -14.00
CA PHE A 372 2.54 11.04 -14.00
C PHE A 372 1.81 10.73 -15.31
N TYR A 373 1.15 11.72 -15.92
CA TYR A 373 0.31 11.45 -17.10
C TYR A 373 1.06 11.49 -18.42
N GLN A 374 2.27 12.06 -18.45
CA GLN A 374 3.09 12.18 -19.65
C GLN A 374 3.35 10.81 -20.30
N LYS A 375 3.56 9.77 -19.49
CA LYS A 375 3.79 8.39 -19.96
C LYS A 375 2.64 7.80 -20.78
N PHE A 376 1.43 8.35 -20.66
CA PHE A 376 0.29 7.89 -21.46
C PHE A 376 0.14 8.62 -22.80
N ASN A 377 1.02 9.59 -23.06
CA ASN A 377 0.98 10.51 -24.21
C ASN A 377 -0.46 10.99 -24.57
N PRO A 378 -1.26 11.51 -23.63
CA PRO A 378 -2.61 11.96 -23.93
C PRO A 378 -2.62 13.45 -24.30
N ASP A 379 -3.54 13.86 -25.18
CA ASP A 379 -3.83 15.28 -25.37
C ASP A 379 -4.34 15.88 -24.05
N LEU A 380 -3.75 17.00 -23.61
CA LEU A 380 -4.16 17.69 -22.39
C LEU A 380 -5.65 18.09 -22.42
N LYS A 381 -6.21 18.42 -23.59
CA LYS A 381 -7.64 18.70 -23.73
C LYS A 381 -8.47 17.45 -23.44
N GLU A 382 -8.03 16.30 -23.93
CA GLU A 382 -8.67 15.00 -23.66
C GLU A 382 -8.58 14.63 -22.18
N LEU A 383 -7.41 14.77 -21.54
CA LEU A 383 -7.27 14.55 -20.09
C LEU A 383 -8.22 15.42 -19.28
N LYS A 384 -8.33 16.71 -19.62
CA LYS A 384 -9.26 17.62 -18.95
C LYS A 384 -10.72 17.18 -19.15
N LYS A 385 -11.08 16.67 -20.33
CA LYS A 385 -12.42 16.11 -20.61
C LYS A 385 -12.69 14.87 -19.76
N ILE A 386 -11.74 13.93 -19.70
CA ILE A 386 -11.83 12.74 -18.85
C ILE A 386 -11.98 13.16 -17.39
N ALA A 387 -11.09 14.03 -16.87
CA ALA A 387 -11.11 14.52 -15.50
C ALA A 387 -12.46 15.14 -15.10
N LYS A 388 -13.06 15.98 -15.95
CA LYS A 388 -14.39 16.57 -15.70
C LYS A 388 -15.50 15.52 -15.55
N SER A 389 -15.40 14.42 -16.30
CA SER A 389 -16.34 13.29 -16.26
C SER A 389 -16.00 12.21 -15.23
N THR A 390 -14.86 12.34 -14.53
CA THR A 390 -14.31 11.25 -13.72
C THR A 390 -15.09 10.99 -12.44
N TRP A 391 -15.62 12.04 -11.80
CA TRP A 391 -16.45 11.92 -10.61
C TRP A 391 -17.92 12.13 -10.93
N SER A 392 -18.74 11.18 -10.48
CA SER A 392 -20.18 11.32 -10.35
C SER A 392 -20.55 12.45 -9.37
N VAL A 393 -21.80 12.92 -9.45
CA VAL A 393 -22.33 13.92 -8.51
C VAL A 393 -22.24 13.41 -7.07
N LYS A 394 -22.53 12.13 -6.84
CA LYS A 394 -22.40 11.46 -5.54
C LYS A 394 -20.96 11.51 -5.02
N GLU A 395 -19.98 11.15 -5.84
CA GLU A 395 -18.56 11.18 -5.43
C GLU A 395 -18.08 12.61 -5.13
N LYS A 396 -18.51 13.60 -5.92
CA LYS A 396 -18.23 15.03 -5.65
C LYS A 396 -18.79 15.45 -4.30
N PHE A 397 -20.03 15.05 -3.98
CA PHE A 397 -20.67 15.35 -2.70
C PHE A 397 -19.95 14.65 -1.55
N ILE A 398 -19.70 13.34 -1.65
CA ILE A 398 -18.99 12.56 -0.61
C ILE A 398 -17.61 13.14 -0.34
N CYS A 399 -16.84 13.46 -1.38
CA CYS A 399 -15.51 14.07 -1.22
C CYS A 399 -15.59 15.44 -0.52
N ARG A 400 -16.54 16.31 -0.94
CA ARG A 400 -16.77 17.61 -0.28
C ARG A 400 -17.19 17.46 1.17
N TRP A 401 -18.09 16.51 1.46
CA TRP A 401 -18.57 16.23 2.81
C TRP A 401 -17.47 15.67 3.71
N LYS A 402 -16.71 14.67 3.25
CA LYS A 402 -15.55 14.13 4.00
C LYS A 402 -14.51 15.22 4.24
N LYS A 403 -14.21 16.04 3.24
CA LYS A 403 -13.31 17.18 3.39
C LYS A 403 -13.83 18.17 4.43
N PHE A 404 -15.12 18.52 4.40
CA PHE A 404 -15.75 19.38 5.39
C PHE A 404 -15.66 18.77 6.80
N LYS A 405 -16.01 17.48 6.96
CA LYS A 405 -15.92 16.75 8.23
C LYS A 405 -14.49 16.76 8.78
N ILE A 406 -13.50 16.43 7.96
CA ILE A 406 -12.08 16.38 8.36
C ILE A 406 -11.54 17.79 8.63
N SER A 407 -11.82 18.78 7.78
CA SER A 407 -11.22 20.11 7.96
C SER A 407 -11.91 20.94 9.03
N TYR A 408 -13.22 20.78 9.21
CA TYR A 408 -14.03 21.65 10.06
C TYR A 408 -14.42 20.97 11.37
N LEU A 409 -15.01 19.77 11.32
CA LEU A 409 -15.47 19.08 12.53
C LEU A 409 -14.31 18.54 13.38
N GLU A 410 -13.27 17.95 12.77
CA GLU A 410 -12.08 17.55 13.54
C GLU A 410 -11.33 18.76 14.09
N THR A 411 -11.26 19.87 13.35
CA THR A 411 -10.66 21.12 13.87
C THR A 411 -11.46 21.67 15.04
N LEU A 412 -12.80 21.68 14.96
CA LEU A 412 -13.66 22.06 16.09
C LEU A 412 -13.47 21.11 17.28
N ARG A 413 -13.44 19.79 17.04
CA ARG A 413 -13.19 18.78 18.07
C ARG A 413 -11.82 18.96 18.72
N TYR A 414 -10.78 19.23 17.93
CA TYR A 414 -9.43 19.46 18.41
C TYR A 414 -9.34 20.77 19.21
N ASN A 415 -9.91 21.86 18.70
CA ASN A 415 -9.94 23.14 19.40
C ASN A 415 -10.73 23.03 20.71
N PHE A 416 -11.87 22.35 20.70
CA PHE A 416 -12.66 22.08 21.89
C PHE A 416 -11.90 21.19 22.88
N SER A 417 -11.26 20.10 22.43
CA SER A 417 -10.45 19.23 23.27
C SER A 417 -9.25 19.96 23.87
N THR A 418 -8.59 20.82 23.08
CA THR A 418 -7.48 21.65 23.54
C THR A 418 -7.96 22.69 24.55
N TRP A 419 -9.08 23.37 24.28
CA TRP A 419 -9.70 24.31 25.20
C TRP A 419 -10.11 23.62 26.50
N MET A 420 -10.75 22.45 26.45
CA MET A 420 -11.09 21.63 27.61
C MET A 420 -9.85 21.22 28.40
N ARG A 421 -8.78 20.79 27.72
CA ARG A 421 -7.51 20.43 28.37
C ARG A 421 -6.87 21.63 29.09
N LEU A 422 -6.94 22.82 28.49
CA LEU A 422 -6.31 24.03 29.04
C LEU A 422 -7.17 24.69 30.13
N LYS A 423 -8.50 24.68 30.00
CA LYS A 423 -9.42 25.32 30.97
C LYS A 423 -9.83 24.37 32.10
N PHE A 424 -9.95 23.07 31.84
CA PHE A 424 -10.46 22.07 32.79
C PHE A 424 -9.59 20.80 32.82
N PRO A 425 -8.30 20.89 33.19
CA PRO A 425 -7.37 19.75 33.15
C PRO A 425 -7.80 18.57 34.03
N GLY A 426 -8.45 18.83 35.17
CA GLY A 426 -9.00 17.80 36.06
C GLY A 426 -10.08 16.94 35.39
N MET A 427 -11.06 17.58 34.74
CA MET A 427 -12.11 16.88 33.98
C MET A 427 -11.55 16.11 32.80
N TRP A 428 -10.57 16.68 32.09
CA TRP A 428 -9.91 16.01 30.97
C TRP A 428 -9.22 14.71 31.41
N ASN A 429 -8.46 14.76 32.52
CA ASN A 429 -7.80 13.58 33.08
C ASN A 429 -8.80 12.54 33.61
N TYR A 430 -9.90 12.99 34.21
CA TYR A 430 -10.98 12.11 34.66
C TYR A 430 -11.67 11.39 33.48
N GLY A 431 -11.99 12.12 32.40
CA GLY A 431 -12.57 11.55 31.18
C GLY A 431 -11.65 10.51 30.53
N LYS A 432 -10.33 10.77 30.48
CA LYS A 432 -9.36 9.77 30.00
C LYS A 432 -9.35 8.50 30.85
N LYS A 433 -9.46 8.61 32.17
CA LYS A 433 -9.52 7.46 33.08
C LYS A 433 -10.80 6.65 32.92
N LEU A 434 -11.93 7.29 32.60
CA LEU A 434 -13.18 6.60 32.31
C LEU A 434 -13.09 5.83 30.99
N ILE A 435 -12.57 6.47 29.93
CA ILE A 435 -12.40 5.84 28.62
C ILE A 435 -11.39 4.69 28.67
N SER A 436 -10.35 4.75 29.51
CA SER A 436 -9.40 3.64 29.65
C SER A 436 -9.95 2.45 30.47
N LYS A 437 -11.09 2.63 31.14
CA LYS A 437 -11.75 1.59 31.94
C LYS A 437 -12.93 0.93 31.22
N SER A 438 -13.38 1.49 30.10
CA SER A 438 -14.39 0.95 29.18
C SER A 438 -13.71 0.32 27.97
#